data_AF-A0AAV5Z634-F1
#
_entry.id   AF-A0AAV5Z634-F1
#
_cell.length_a   1.000
_cell.length_b   1.000
_cell.length_c   1.000
_cell.angle_alpha   90.00
_cell.angle_beta   90.00
_cell.angle_gamma   90.00
#
_symmetry.space_group_name_H-M   'P 1'
#
loop_
_entity.id
_entity.type
_entity.pdbx_description
1 polymer ?
#
loop_
_entity_poly.entity_id
_entity_poly.type
_entity_poly.pdbx_seq_one_letter_code
_entity_poly.pdbx_strand_id
1 'polypeptide(L)'
;MYERRRNIVVRRDGRRVNVARFRGQLFVCATGCCCGRTEDGFAPVPTETFHREWERRRLRNIIHLTIGGCLGPCALANVALLLFDGQTQWFHSIDSDALAVALYDHVEAMLDADANLPPPPALAPYHFTASAWQPRPDGQPVDDARLWRGRPAHACESRPSGMTAEGQDLTVDRVVAVMEGQAALPRKNGELVFEEPWQGRVFGMAVALHERGLYDWEEFRQTLIARIAAAEARGGPFVYYEIWLQTFEALLARKRLVTGPELDETTYQFEFGERDDMY
;
A
#
# COMPACT_ATOMS: atom_id res chain seq x y z
N MET A 1 -21.00 -22.90 25.00
CA MET A 1 -20.54 -24.06 24.18
C MET A 1 -20.80 -23.71 22.72
N TYR A 2 -19.77 -23.46 21.92
CA TYR A 2 -19.94 -23.08 20.51
C TYR A 2 -20.45 -24.29 19.70
N GLU A 3 -21.72 -24.25 19.27
CA GLU A 3 -22.32 -25.30 18.45
C GLU A 3 -21.93 -25.07 16.98
N ARG A 4 -21.07 -25.94 16.42
CA ARG A 4 -20.61 -25.84 15.02
C ARG A 4 -21.75 -26.10 14.05
N ARG A 5 -22.48 -25.05 13.68
CA ARG A 5 -23.46 -25.08 12.59
C ARG A 5 -22.77 -24.77 11.26
N ARG A 6 -22.98 -25.64 10.26
CA ARG A 6 -22.47 -25.41 8.90
C ARG A 6 -23.14 -24.16 8.32
N ASN A 7 -22.34 -23.23 7.82
CA ASN A 7 -22.82 -22.02 7.16
C ASN A 7 -22.61 -22.18 5.66
N ILE A 8 -23.62 -22.73 4.98
CA ILE A 8 -23.53 -23.09 3.57
C ILE A 8 -23.94 -21.90 2.71
N VAL A 9 -23.00 -21.39 1.92
CA VAL A 9 -23.22 -20.34 0.92
C VAL A 9 -23.16 -20.94 -0.47
N VAL A 10 -24.07 -20.53 -1.35
CA VAL A 10 -24.07 -20.90 -2.78
C VAL A 10 -23.26 -19.86 -3.54
N ARG A 11 -22.17 -20.28 -4.17
CA ARG A 11 -21.35 -19.43 -5.02
C ARG A 11 -22.08 -19.11 -6.33
N ARG A 12 -21.60 -18.10 -7.07
CA ARG A 12 -22.13 -17.70 -8.38
C ARG A 12 -22.14 -18.85 -9.40
N ASP A 13 -21.22 -19.81 -9.27
CA ASP A 13 -21.14 -21.02 -10.11
C ASP A 13 -22.10 -22.14 -9.67
N GLY A 14 -22.95 -21.91 -8.66
CA GLY A 14 -23.87 -22.89 -8.09
C GLY A 14 -23.25 -23.84 -7.05
N ARG A 15 -21.93 -23.80 -6.83
CA ARG A 15 -21.27 -24.67 -5.85
C ARG A 15 -21.61 -24.26 -4.41
N ARG A 16 -21.95 -25.25 -3.58
CA ARG A 16 -22.19 -25.06 -2.14
C ARG A 16 -20.88 -25.12 -1.38
N VAL A 17 -20.56 -24.07 -0.63
CA VAL A 17 -19.33 -23.96 0.17
C VAL A 17 -19.70 -23.69 1.62
N ASN A 18 -19.05 -24.40 2.54
CA ASN A 18 -19.15 -24.10 3.97
C ASN A 18 -18.20 -22.96 4.31
N VAL A 19 -18.74 -21.76 4.58
CA VAL A 19 -17.98 -20.56 4.92
C VAL A 19 -17.82 -20.48 6.43
N ALA A 20 -16.60 -20.52 6.92
CA ALA A 20 -16.31 -20.39 8.35
C ALA A 20 -16.84 -19.07 8.89
N ARG A 21 -17.44 -19.10 10.08
CA ARG A 21 -17.93 -17.91 10.81
C ARG A 21 -17.07 -17.72 12.04
N PHE A 22 -16.08 -16.84 11.92
CA PHE A 22 -15.22 -16.44 13.03
C PHE A 22 -15.93 -15.37 13.87
N ARG A 23 -15.64 -15.33 15.18
CA ARG A 23 -16.11 -14.29 16.11
C ARG A 23 -15.40 -12.96 15.85
N GLY A 24 -14.15 -13.05 15.38
CA GLY A 24 -13.36 -11.89 15.01
C GLY A 24 -12.25 -12.21 14.02
N GLN A 25 -11.53 -11.18 13.62
CA GLN A 25 -10.37 -11.25 12.73
C GLN A 25 -9.32 -10.25 13.19
N LEU A 26 -8.08 -10.70 13.31
CA LEU A 26 -6.92 -9.88 13.59
C LEU A 26 -6.12 -9.72 12.31
N PHE A 27 -6.00 -8.50 11.83
CA PHE A 27 -5.18 -8.12 10.70
C PHE A 27 -3.89 -7.47 11.19
N VAL A 28 -2.75 -7.86 10.64
CA VAL A 28 -1.43 -7.32 10.96
C VAL A 28 -0.79 -6.85 9.66
N CYS A 29 -0.57 -5.55 9.54
CA CYS A 29 0.13 -4.98 8.40
C CYS A 29 1.62 -5.37 8.48
N ALA A 30 2.11 -6.11 7.49
CA ALA A 30 3.50 -6.61 7.48
C ALA A 30 4.14 -6.62 6.08
N THR A 31 3.36 -6.32 5.03
CA THR A 31 3.84 -6.28 3.64
C THR A 31 3.44 -4.98 2.93
N GLY A 32 3.11 -3.94 3.71
CA GLY A 32 2.81 -2.62 3.21
C GLY A 32 4.07 -1.80 2.95
N CYS A 33 3.93 -0.58 2.44
CA CYS A 33 5.06 0.30 2.13
C CYS A 33 5.82 0.86 3.35
N CYS A 34 5.40 0.55 4.58
CA CYS A 34 6.02 1.04 5.82
C CYS A 34 6.19 -0.06 6.89
N CYS A 35 5.12 -0.80 7.21
CA CYS A 35 5.11 -1.72 8.35
C CYS A 35 6.10 -2.86 8.13
N GLY A 36 7.06 -3.00 9.04
CA GLY A 36 8.09 -4.04 8.99
C GLY A 36 9.23 -3.77 8.00
N ARG A 37 9.25 -2.62 7.32
CA ARG A 37 10.31 -2.24 6.37
C ARG A 37 11.51 -1.63 7.09
N THR A 38 12.28 -2.49 7.73
CA THR A 38 13.46 -2.09 8.51
C THR A 38 14.54 -1.42 7.66
N GLU A 39 14.59 -1.74 6.36
CA GLU A 39 15.49 -1.12 5.39
C GLU A 39 15.20 0.38 5.17
N ASP A 40 13.95 0.80 5.38
CA ASP A 40 13.50 2.19 5.27
C ASP A 40 13.46 2.90 6.63
N GLY A 41 14.04 2.28 7.68
CA GLY A 41 14.10 2.85 9.03
C GLY A 41 12.85 2.63 9.89
N PHE A 42 11.86 1.86 9.42
CA PHE A 42 10.71 1.48 10.24
C PHE A 42 11.05 0.35 11.23
N ALA A 43 10.31 0.27 12.33
CA ALA A 43 10.46 -0.82 13.28
C ALA A 43 9.97 -2.15 12.69
N PRO A 44 10.58 -3.29 13.05
CA PRO A 44 10.13 -4.60 12.57
C PRO A 44 8.73 -4.93 13.08
N VAL A 45 7.98 -5.75 12.33
CA VAL A 45 6.70 -6.31 12.79
C VAL A 45 6.97 -7.72 13.32
N PRO A 46 6.51 -8.09 14.54
CA PRO A 46 6.76 -9.40 15.14
C PRO A 46 5.84 -10.49 14.55
N THR A 47 5.91 -10.70 13.23
CA THR A 47 5.04 -11.62 12.47
C THR A 47 5.07 -13.06 12.99
N GLU A 48 6.27 -13.56 13.32
CA GLU A 48 6.46 -14.91 13.88
C GLU A 48 5.75 -15.08 15.22
N THR A 49 5.79 -14.05 16.07
CA THR A 49 5.10 -14.06 17.36
C THR A 49 3.59 -14.04 17.17
N PHE A 50 3.08 -13.26 16.20
CA PHE A 50 1.67 -13.29 15.85
C PHE A 50 1.20 -14.68 15.43
N HIS A 51 1.95 -15.34 14.54
CA HIS A 51 1.62 -16.69 14.07
C HIS A 51 1.68 -17.71 15.21
N ARG A 52 2.78 -17.71 15.98
CA ARG A 52 3.02 -18.63 17.09
C ARG A 52 1.93 -18.55 18.18
N GLU A 53 1.57 -17.35 18.62
CA GLU A 53 0.54 -17.18 19.66
C GLU A 53 -0.84 -17.60 19.18
N TRP A 54 -1.20 -17.31 17.93
CA TRP A 54 -2.47 -17.74 17.35
C TRP A 54 -2.62 -19.26 17.31
N GLU A 55 -1.55 -19.97 16.95
CA GLU A 55 -1.52 -21.44 16.96
C GLU A 55 -1.56 -22.00 18.38
N ARG A 56 -0.69 -21.50 19.26
CA ARG A 56 -0.57 -21.94 20.66
C ARG A 56 -1.89 -21.78 21.41
N ARG A 57 -2.58 -20.65 21.23
CA ARG A 57 -3.88 -20.34 21.86
C ARG A 57 -5.08 -20.97 21.14
N ARG A 58 -4.83 -21.71 20.05
CA ARG A 58 -5.85 -22.45 19.27
C ARG A 58 -6.97 -21.55 18.74
N LEU A 59 -6.64 -20.32 18.36
CA LEU A 59 -7.60 -19.32 17.92
C LEU A 59 -8.12 -19.53 16.49
N ARG A 60 -7.53 -20.46 15.72
CA ARG A 60 -7.83 -20.70 14.30
C ARG A 60 -9.31 -20.78 13.92
N ASN A 61 -10.15 -21.32 14.79
CA ASN A 61 -11.58 -21.49 14.53
C ASN A 61 -12.47 -20.44 15.21
N ILE A 62 -11.87 -19.43 15.86
CA ILE A 62 -12.54 -18.41 16.67
C ILE A 62 -12.18 -17.03 16.14
N ILE A 63 -10.89 -16.73 16.04
CA ILE A 63 -10.33 -15.48 15.52
C ILE A 63 -9.47 -15.81 14.30
N HIS A 64 -9.82 -15.27 13.15
CA HIS A 64 -9.00 -15.43 11.96
C HIS A 64 -7.78 -14.51 12.03
N LEU A 65 -6.59 -15.01 11.69
CA LEU A 65 -5.39 -14.19 11.61
C LEU A 65 -5.05 -13.93 10.15
N THR A 66 -4.81 -12.67 9.81
CA THR A 66 -4.32 -12.24 8.50
C THR A 66 -3.07 -11.41 8.70
N ILE A 67 -1.92 -11.90 8.23
CA ILE A 67 -0.66 -11.17 8.22
C ILE A 67 -0.35 -10.77 6.78
N GLY A 68 -0.08 -9.49 6.56
CA GLY A 68 0.18 -8.93 5.24
C GLY A 68 -0.94 -8.01 4.74
N GLY A 69 -0.68 -7.38 3.60
CA GLY A 69 -1.48 -6.27 3.08
C GLY A 69 -1.11 -4.93 3.72
N CYS A 70 -1.77 -3.88 3.25
CA CYS A 70 -1.65 -2.52 3.78
C CYS A 70 -2.92 -2.14 4.54
N LEU A 71 -2.77 -1.66 5.78
CA LEU A 71 -3.88 -1.12 6.58
C LEU A 71 -3.87 0.42 6.62
N GLY A 72 -2.69 1.04 6.50
CA GLY A 72 -2.50 2.46 6.80
C GLY A 72 -2.90 2.83 8.24
N PRO A 73 -2.72 4.09 8.66
CA PRO A 73 -1.92 5.12 8.01
C PRO A 73 -0.42 4.85 8.18
N CYS A 74 0.37 5.11 7.13
CA CYS A 74 1.80 4.82 7.14
C CYS A 74 2.60 5.62 8.18
N ALA A 75 2.10 6.81 8.55
CA ALA A 75 2.73 7.68 9.54
C ALA A 75 2.84 7.05 10.93
N LEU A 76 1.99 6.06 11.26
CA LEU A 76 2.03 5.39 12.56
C LEU A 76 2.84 4.08 12.53
N ALA A 77 3.01 3.50 11.34
CA ALA A 77 3.63 2.20 11.08
C ALA A 77 3.09 1.04 11.96
N ASN A 78 3.49 -0.19 11.61
CA ASN A 78 3.16 -1.44 12.30
C ASN A 78 1.71 -1.51 12.79
N VAL A 79 0.78 -1.24 11.88
CA VAL A 79 -0.65 -1.15 12.20
C VAL A 79 -1.25 -2.54 12.33
N ALA A 80 -2.08 -2.72 13.36
CA ALA A 80 -2.92 -3.88 13.54
C ALA A 80 -4.39 -3.47 13.67
N LEU A 81 -5.28 -4.25 13.06
CA LEU A 81 -6.72 -4.06 13.14
C LEU A 81 -7.35 -5.31 13.77
N LEU A 82 -8.03 -5.12 14.89
CA LEU A 82 -8.85 -6.15 15.51
C LEU A 82 -10.32 -5.88 15.20
N LEU A 83 -10.94 -6.75 14.40
CA LEU A 83 -12.38 -6.80 14.17
C LEU A 83 -12.97 -7.86 15.12
N PHE A 84 -13.82 -7.47 16.05
CA PHE A 84 -14.50 -8.37 16.98
C PHE A 84 -15.99 -8.04 17.03
N ASP A 85 -16.85 -9.00 16.69
CA ASP A 85 -18.31 -8.81 16.64
C ASP A 85 -18.79 -7.59 15.83
N GLY A 86 -18.06 -7.28 14.75
CA GLY A 86 -18.38 -6.13 13.90
C GLY A 86 -17.89 -4.78 14.42
N GLN A 87 -17.24 -4.74 15.59
CA GLN A 87 -16.54 -3.55 16.09
C GLN A 87 -15.06 -3.63 15.77
N THR A 88 -14.44 -2.50 15.45
CA THR A 88 -13.02 -2.42 15.11
C THR A 88 -12.24 -1.69 16.19
N GLN A 89 -11.11 -2.23 16.59
CA GLN A 89 -10.08 -1.54 17.38
C GLN A 89 -8.81 -1.47 16.54
N TRP A 90 -8.26 -0.27 16.38
CA TRP A 90 -7.05 -0.04 15.59
C TRP A 90 -5.88 0.25 16.50
N PHE A 91 -4.75 -0.38 16.20
CA PHE A 91 -3.50 -0.22 16.95
C PHE A 91 -2.37 0.13 16.00
N HIS A 92 -1.38 0.88 16.49
CA HIS A 92 -0.20 1.22 15.72
C HIS A 92 1.10 0.93 16.46
N SER A 93 2.23 1.07 15.78
CA SER A 93 3.57 0.86 16.35
C SER A 93 3.71 -0.47 17.08
N ILE A 94 3.05 -1.52 16.58
CA ILE A 94 3.14 -2.87 17.14
C ILE A 94 4.44 -3.51 16.67
N ASP A 95 5.53 -3.19 17.38
CA ASP A 95 6.91 -3.49 16.97
C ASP A 95 7.62 -4.51 17.86
N SER A 96 6.93 -5.06 18.86
CA SER A 96 7.51 -5.95 19.84
C SER A 96 6.63 -7.16 20.15
N ASP A 97 7.28 -8.25 20.52
CA ASP A 97 6.61 -9.49 20.96
C ASP A 97 5.64 -9.25 22.11
N ALA A 98 5.99 -8.35 23.04
CA ALA A 98 5.15 -8.00 24.18
C ALA A 98 3.81 -7.38 23.74
N LEU A 99 3.82 -6.48 22.74
CA LEU A 99 2.61 -5.87 22.20
C LEU A 99 1.75 -6.87 21.41
N ALA A 100 2.40 -7.77 20.66
CA ALA A 100 1.69 -8.85 19.97
C ALA A 100 1.00 -9.81 20.96
N VAL A 101 1.68 -10.16 22.06
CA VAL A 101 1.09 -10.96 23.16
C VAL A 101 -0.06 -10.22 23.83
N ALA A 102 0.11 -8.93 24.14
CA ALA A 102 -0.94 -8.12 24.76
C ALA A 102 -2.22 -8.03 23.90
N LEU A 103 -2.08 -8.01 22.57
CA LEU A 103 -3.23 -8.07 21.64
C LEU A 103 -4.00 -9.39 21.78
N TYR A 104 -3.30 -10.52 21.92
CA TYR A 104 -3.97 -11.80 22.16
C TYR A 104 -4.57 -11.91 23.55
N ASP A 105 -3.92 -11.38 24.58
CA ASP A 105 -4.48 -11.34 25.94
C ASP A 105 -5.78 -10.50 25.95
N HIS A 106 -5.82 -9.39 25.21
CA HIS A 106 -7.04 -8.59 25.03
C HIS A 106 -8.14 -9.36 24.29
N VAL A 107 -7.78 -10.08 23.23
CA VAL A 107 -8.72 -10.96 22.50
C VAL A 107 -9.32 -12.02 23.42
N GLU A 108 -8.51 -12.70 24.24
CA GLU A 108 -9.00 -13.69 25.19
C GLU A 108 -9.88 -13.06 26.27
N ALA A 109 -9.52 -11.88 26.79
CA ALA A 109 -10.37 -11.16 27.73
C ALA A 109 -11.75 -10.82 27.14
N MET A 110 -11.82 -10.42 25.87
CA MET A 110 -13.09 -10.18 25.17
C MET A 110 -13.89 -11.47 24.92
N LEU A 111 -13.21 -12.58 24.62
CA LEU A 111 -13.84 -13.88 24.47
C LEU A 111 -14.41 -14.39 25.82
N ASP A 112 -13.67 -14.23 26.91
CA ASP A 112 -14.07 -14.64 28.25
C ASP A 112 -15.24 -13.78 28.79
N ALA A 113 -15.23 -12.48 28.48
CA ALA A 113 -16.31 -11.57 28.84
C ALA A 113 -17.54 -11.65 27.91
N ASP A 114 -17.42 -12.36 26.77
CA ASP A 114 -18.39 -12.35 25.66
C ASP A 114 -18.84 -10.92 25.27
N ALA A 115 -17.89 -9.99 25.26
CA ALA A 115 -18.15 -8.58 25.04
C ALA A 115 -16.94 -7.87 24.43
N ASN A 116 -17.19 -6.78 23.70
CA ASN A 116 -16.15 -5.85 23.29
C ASN A 116 -15.69 -5.03 24.50
N LEU A 117 -14.40 -5.16 24.83
CA LEU A 117 -13.77 -4.43 25.93
C LEU A 117 -12.91 -3.29 25.37
N PRO A 118 -12.75 -2.18 26.11
CA PRO A 118 -11.78 -1.16 25.76
C PRO A 118 -10.35 -1.72 25.81
N PRO A 119 -9.40 -1.16 25.06
CA PRO A 119 -8.00 -1.58 25.11
C PRO A 119 -7.44 -1.55 26.54
N PRO A 120 -6.68 -2.57 26.97
CA PRO A 120 -6.03 -2.58 28.27
C PRO A 120 -4.94 -1.50 28.34
N PRO A 121 -4.47 -1.11 29.55
CA PRO A 121 -3.46 -0.08 29.71
C PRO A 121 -2.18 -0.28 28.88
N ALA A 122 -1.78 -1.53 28.60
CA ALA A 122 -0.63 -1.85 27.77
C ALA A 122 -0.82 -1.49 26.28
N LEU A 123 -2.07 -1.46 25.79
CA LEU A 123 -2.42 -1.17 24.40
C LEU A 123 -3.07 0.20 24.20
N ALA A 124 -3.62 0.79 25.26
CA ALA A 124 -4.30 2.08 25.21
C ALA A 124 -3.48 3.21 24.54
N PRO A 125 -2.15 3.34 24.77
CA PRO A 125 -1.34 4.38 24.11
C PRO A 125 -1.23 4.22 22.59
N TYR A 126 -1.48 3.01 22.08
CA TYR A 126 -1.35 2.66 20.67
C TYR A 126 -2.70 2.63 19.96
N HIS A 127 -3.80 2.83 20.69
CA HIS A 127 -5.15 2.73 20.17
C HIS A 127 -5.57 4.03 19.48
N PHE A 128 -6.07 3.92 18.26
CA PHE A 128 -6.61 5.04 17.49
C PHE A 128 -7.89 4.64 16.75
N THR A 129 -8.55 5.59 16.10
CA THR A 129 -9.66 5.33 15.18
C THR A 129 -9.28 5.74 13.77
N ALA A 130 -9.46 4.84 12.80
CA ALA A 130 -9.20 5.14 11.39
C ALA A 130 -10.45 5.66 10.65
N SER A 131 -11.64 5.46 11.21
CA SER A 131 -12.91 5.87 10.61
C SER A 131 -13.43 7.15 11.26
N ALA A 132 -13.72 8.17 10.44
CA ALA A 132 -14.38 9.40 10.86
C ALA A 132 -15.86 9.22 11.26
N TRP A 133 -16.32 7.97 11.39
CA TRP A 133 -17.65 7.62 11.93
C TRP A 133 -17.56 6.99 13.32
N GLN A 134 -16.36 6.83 13.87
CA GLN A 134 -16.14 6.24 15.19
C GLN A 134 -15.76 7.32 16.21
N PRO A 135 -16.27 7.26 17.46
CA PRO A 135 -15.84 8.14 18.53
C PRO A 135 -14.32 8.09 18.71
N ARG A 136 -13.68 9.25 18.85
CA ARG A 136 -12.24 9.28 19.07
C ARG A 136 -11.90 8.73 20.46
N PRO A 137 -10.81 7.95 20.62
CA PRO A 137 -10.43 7.39 21.91
C PRO A 137 -10.10 8.45 22.96
N ASP A 138 -9.68 9.64 22.53
CA ASP A 138 -9.36 10.79 23.38
C ASP A 138 -10.61 11.59 23.81
N GLY A 139 -11.81 11.18 23.39
CA GLY A 139 -13.07 11.83 23.73
C GLY A 139 -13.34 13.15 23.00
N GLN A 140 -12.47 13.54 22.05
CA GLN A 140 -12.72 14.72 21.22
C GLN A 140 -13.91 14.47 20.27
N PRO A 141 -14.63 15.54 19.86
CA PRO A 141 -15.72 15.41 18.89
C PRO A 141 -15.21 14.88 17.55
N VAL A 142 -16.08 14.15 16.85
CA VAL A 142 -15.83 13.62 15.50
C VAL A 142 -16.40 14.62 14.48
N ASP A 143 -15.68 15.73 14.27
CA ASP A 143 -16.05 16.80 13.34
C ASP A 143 -15.28 16.75 12.01
N ASP A 144 -14.42 15.75 11.85
CA ASP A 144 -13.57 15.47 10.69
C ASP A 144 -14.26 14.59 9.61
N ALA A 145 -15.53 14.24 9.83
CA ALA A 145 -16.34 13.48 8.88
C ALA A 145 -16.47 14.22 7.54
N ARG A 146 -15.72 13.75 6.54
CA ARG A 146 -15.83 14.25 5.15
C ARG A 146 -17.02 13.58 4.47
N LEU A 147 -18.19 14.21 4.56
CA LEU A 147 -19.35 13.77 3.80
C LEU A 147 -19.07 13.90 2.31
N TRP A 148 -19.28 12.81 1.57
CA TRP A 148 -19.28 12.86 0.11
C TRP A 148 -20.48 13.68 -0.36
N ARG A 149 -20.24 14.92 -0.79
CA ARG A 149 -21.29 15.85 -1.25
C ARG A 149 -21.53 15.79 -2.77
N GLY A 150 -21.10 14.71 -3.43
CA GLY A 150 -20.99 14.68 -4.90
C GLY A 150 -19.80 15.53 -5.41
N ARG A 151 -19.65 15.64 -6.74
CA ARG A 151 -18.55 16.36 -7.40
C ARG A 151 -19.04 17.76 -7.84
N PRO A 152 -18.63 18.87 -7.19
CA PRO A 152 -18.75 20.19 -7.79
C PRO A 152 -17.73 20.32 -8.92
N ALA A 153 -18.08 21.00 -10.01
CA ALA A 153 -17.13 21.34 -11.06
C ALA A 153 -16.06 22.29 -10.49
N HIS A 154 -14.83 21.77 -10.40
CA HIS A 154 -13.53 22.44 -10.20
C HIS A 154 -13.45 23.72 -9.34
N ALA A 155 -12.80 23.58 -8.17
CA ALA A 155 -11.59 24.34 -7.79
C ALA A 155 -10.99 23.66 -6.55
N CYS A 156 -9.83 23.00 -6.69
CA CYS A 156 -9.15 22.36 -5.56
C CYS A 156 -8.16 23.36 -4.93
N GLU A 157 -8.68 24.29 -4.14
CA GLU A 157 -7.90 24.98 -3.11
C GLU A 157 -8.07 24.22 -1.81
N SER A 158 -7.27 23.18 -1.60
CA SER A 158 -7.09 22.66 -0.24
C SER A 158 -5.66 22.19 -0.05
N ARG A 159 -4.98 22.80 0.92
CA ARG A 159 -3.64 22.43 1.38
C ARG A 159 -3.73 21.09 2.12
N PRO A 160 -2.88 20.10 1.82
CA PRO A 160 -2.75 18.94 2.69
C PRO A 160 -2.02 19.36 3.97
N SER A 161 -2.62 19.06 5.12
CA SER A 161 -1.98 19.14 6.43
C SER A 161 -0.98 17.99 6.58
N GLY A 162 0.28 18.32 6.94
CA GLY A 162 1.31 17.33 7.27
C GLY A 162 2.73 17.83 6.99
N MET A 163 3.29 18.64 7.88
CA MET A 163 4.75 18.81 8.07
C MET A 163 4.99 18.69 9.59
N THR A 164 6.15 18.28 10.12
CA THR A 164 7.52 18.82 9.98
C THR A 164 8.54 17.75 10.49
N ALA A 165 9.87 17.88 10.54
CA ALA A 165 10.84 18.98 10.48
C ALA A 165 12.21 18.44 9.97
N GLU A 166 13.01 19.32 9.39
CA GLU A 166 14.35 19.06 8.80
C GLU A 166 14.33 18.44 7.39
N GLY A 167 14.26 19.32 6.40
CA GLY A 167 14.24 18.95 5.00
C GLY A 167 15.63 18.69 4.42
N GLN A 168 15.70 17.68 3.56
CA GLN A 168 16.10 17.78 2.16
C GLN A 168 16.06 16.35 1.59
N ASP A 169 15.02 16.03 0.82
CA ASP A 169 15.18 15.23 -0.38
C ASP A 169 13.98 15.38 -1.32
N LEU A 170 14.24 15.43 -2.62
CA LEU A 170 13.23 15.57 -3.66
C LEU A 170 12.61 14.19 -3.93
N THR A 171 11.59 13.81 -3.18
CA THR A 171 10.96 12.48 -3.27
C THR A 171 10.11 12.30 -4.53
N VAL A 172 9.95 11.04 -4.97
CA VAL A 172 9.02 10.51 -5.99
C VAL A 172 7.69 11.26 -6.08
N ASP A 173 7.12 11.67 -4.94
CA ASP A 173 5.85 12.39 -4.86
C ASP A 173 5.87 13.76 -5.54
N ARG A 174 7.00 14.49 -5.52
CA ARG A 174 7.14 15.74 -6.28
C ARG A 174 7.28 15.50 -7.77
N VAL A 175 8.02 14.47 -8.15
CA VAL A 175 8.23 14.04 -9.54
C VAL A 175 6.89 13.67 -10.19
N VAL A 176 6.04 12.94 -9.44
CA VAL A 176 4.67 12.56 -9.83
C VAL A 176 3.67 13.73 -9.77
N ALA A 177 3.87 14.70 -8.88
CA ALA A 177 3.03 15.90 -8.77
C ALA A 177 3.31 16.95 -9.86
N VAL A 178 4.52 17.00 -10.42
CA VAL A 178 4.89 17.95 -11.50
C VAL A 178 4.35 17.52 -12.88
N MET A 179 3.89 16.28 -13.03
CA MET A 179 3.36 15.76 -14.30
C MET A 179 1.86 16.06 -14.46
N GLU A 180 1.53 17.29 -14.86
CA GLU A 180 0.18 17.70 -15.27
C GLU A 180 0.01 17.71 -16.79
N GLY A 181 -1.24 17.65 -17.26
CA GLY A 181 -1.57 17.74 -18.69
C GLY A 181 -1.30 16.45 -19.48
N GLN A 182 -0.78 16.57 -20.71
CA GLN A 182 -0.58 15.44 -21.63
C GLN A 182 0.47 14.41 -21.15
N ALA A 183 1.30 14.78 -20.17
CA ALA A 183 2.29 13.88 -19.57
C ALA A 183 1.76 13.11 -18.35
N ALA A 184 0.51 13.36 -17.92
CA ALA A 184 0.01 12.81 -16.68
C ALA A 184 0.07 11.27 -16.68
N LEU A 185 0.60 10.72 -15.58
CA LEU A 185 0.67 9.28 -15.40
C LEU A 185 -0.73 8.67 -15.32
N PRO A 186 -0.99 7.49 -15.92
CA PRO A 186 -2.25 6.78 -15.79
C PRO A 186 -2.59 6.49 -14.33
N ARG A 187 -3.76 6.95 -13.89
CA ARG A 187 -4.25 6.77 -12.51
C ARG A 187 -5.66 6.18 -12.48
N LYS A 188 -5.95 5.33 -11.49
CA LYS A 188 -7.30 4.84 -11.17
C LYS A 188 -7.51 5.02 -9.67
N ASN A 189 -8.56 5.74 -9.31
CA ASN A 189 -8.86 6.12 -7.92
C ASN A 189 -7.71 6.88 -7.21
N GLY A 190 -6.87 7.60 -7.98
CA GLY A 190 -5.75 8.37 -7.44
C GLY A 190 -4.43 7.60 -7.32
N GLU A 191 -4.45 6.27 -7.48
CA GLU A 191 -3.26 5.43 -7.48
C GLU A 191 -2.71 5.26 -8.91
N LEU A 192 -1.38 5.13 -9.02
CA LEU A 192 -0.72 4.76 -10.28
C LEU A 192 -1.15 3.34 -10.67
N VAL A 193 -1.53 3.17 -11.93
CA VAL A 193 -1.93 1.87 -12.48
C VAL A 193 -0.85 1.37 -13.42
N PHE A 194 -0.35 0.18 -13.13
CA PHE A 194 0.49 -0.59 -14.03
C PHE A 194 -0.29 -1.83 -14.46
N GLU A 195 -0.47 -2.01 -15.77
CA GLU A 195 -1.16 -3.16 -16.36
C GLU A 195 -0.23 -4.37 -16.46
N GLU A 196 1.07 -4.12 -16.61
CA GLU A 196 2.10 -5.15 -16.74
C GLU A 196 3.28 -4.88 -15.79
N PRO A 197 3.96 -5.91 -15.24
CA PRO A 197 5.03 -5.73 -14.27
C PRO A 197 6.18 -4.82 -14.73
N TRP A 198 6.49 -4.82 -16.03
CA TRP A 198 7.57 -4.00 -16.59
C TRP A 198 7.27 -2.50 -16.54
N GLN A 199 5.99 -2.10 -16.54
CA GLN A 199 5.57 -0.69 -16.53
C GLN A 199 5.95 -0.02 -15.20
N GLY A 200 5.78 -0.74 -14.08
CA GLY A 200 6.23 -0.27 -12.77
C GLY A 200 7.76 -0.21 -12.68
N ARG A 201 8.46 -1.19 -13.26
CA ARG A 201 9.93 -1.24 -13.26
C ARG A 201 10.55 -0.07 -14.03
N VAL A 202 10.08 0.19 -15.25
CA VAL A 202 10.60 1.31 -16.06
C VAL A 202 10.32 2.67 -15.41
N PHE A 203 9.15 2.82 -14.79
CA PHE A 203 8.82 4.02 -14.02
C PHE A 203 9.78 4.19 -12.84
N GLY A 204 9.99 3.14 -12.03
CA GLY A 204 10.90 3.17 -10.90
C GLY A 204 12.35 3.47 -11.30
N MET A 205 12.84 2.88 -12.39
CA MET A 205 14.18 3.15 -12.92
C MET A 205 14.35 4.61 -13.33
N ALA A 206 13.36 5.20 -14.01
CA ALA A 206 13.40 6.60 -14.41
C ALA A 206 13.49 7.53 -13.20
N VAL A 207 12.65 7.31 -12.18
CA VAL A 207 12.69 8.09 -10.96
C VAL A 207 14.04 7.94 -10.23
N ALA A 208 14.52 6.70 -10.05
CA ALA A 208 15.77 6.44 -9.34
C ALA A 208 17.01 7.05 -10.01
N LEU A 209 17.08 7.05 -11.35
CA LEU A 209 18.21 7.69 -12.06
C LEU A 209 18.13 9.22 -12.00
N HIS A 210 16.92 9.78 -11.98
CA HIS A 210 16.72 11.21 -11.76
C HIS A 210 17.14 11.64 -10.34
N GLU A 211 16.72 10.89 -9.31
CA GLU A 211 17.10 11.14 -7.92
C GLU A 211 18.63 11.10 -7.72
N ARG A 212 19.32 10.24 -8.49
CA ARG A 212 20.79 10.20 -8.55
C ARG A 212 21.43 11.35 -9.33
N GLY A 213 20.64 12.29 -9.84
CA GLY A 213 21.11 13.46 -10.59
C GLY A 213 21.67 13.14 -11.97
N LEU A 214 21.41 11.94 -12.52
CA LEU A 214 21.97 11.52 -13.81
C LEU A 214 21.30 12.23 -15.00
N TYR A 215 20.08 12.73 -14.81
CA TYR A 215 19.39 13.63 -15.73
C TYR A 215 18.35 14.48 -15.00
N ASP A 216 17.88 15.55 -15.65
CA ASP A 216 16.83 16.43 -15.14
C ASP A 216 15.43 15.90 -15.51
N TRP A 217 14.51 15.87 -14.55
CA TRP A 217 13.16 15.37 -14.79
C TRP A 217 12.38 16.16 -15.84
N GLU A 218 12.59 17.47 -15.91
CA GLU A 218 11.92 18.35 -16.85
C GLU A 218 12.34 18.03 -18.30
N GLU A 219 13.60 17.64 -18.50
CA GLU A 219 14.13 17.19 -19.79
C GLU A 219 13.44 15.89 -20.26
N PHE A 220 13.23 14.95 -19.34
CA PHE A 220 12.46 13.73 -19.61
C PHE A 220 11.00 14.06 -19.95
N ARG A 221 10.36 14.89 -19.11
CA ARG A 221 8.95 15.29 -19.24
C ARG A 221 8.65 15.97 -20.58
N GLN A 222 9.49 16.91 -21.00
CA GLN A 222 9.32 17.60 -22.28
C GLN A 222 9.42 16.64 -23.48
N THR A 223 10.36 15.71 -23.41
CA THR A 223 10.55 14.70 -24.46
C THR A 223 9.34 13.76 -24.53
N LEU A 224 8.80 13.36 -23.38
CA LEU A 224 7.60 12.53 -23.28
C LEU A 224 6.38 13.23 -23.89
N ILE A 225 6.14 14.49 -23.54
CA ILE A 225 5.03 15.30 -24.09
C ILE A 225 5.10 15.35 -25.61
N ALA A 226 6.28 15.64 -26.17
CA ALA A 226 6.47 15.72 -27.61
C ALA A 226 6.15 14.39 -28.30
N ARG A 227 6.55 13.25 -27.70
CA ARG A 227 6.28 11.92 -28.25
C ARG A 227 4.81 11.51 -28.12
N ILE A 228 4.14 11.85 -27.03
CA ILE A 228 2.70 11.63 -26.87
C ILE A 228 1.93 12.44 -27.91
N ALA A 229 2.23 13.73 -28.06
CA ALA A 229 1.59 14.57 -29.07
C ALA A 229 1.79 14.03 -30.50
N ALA A 230 2.98 13.51 -30.81
CA ALA A 230 3.25 12.86 -32.09
C ALA A 230 2.48 11.54 -32.27
N ALA A 231 2.29 10.75 -31.21
CA ALA A 231 1.49 9.54 -31.25
C ALA A 231 -0.01 9.85 -31.44
N GLU A 232 -0.54 10.84 -30.72
CA GLU A 232 -1.91 11.32 -30.87
C GLU A 232 -2.18 11.82 -32.30
N ALA A 233 -1.25 12.58 -32.89
CA ALA A 233 -1.38 13.11 -34.25
C ALA A 233 -1.39 12.04 -35.35
N ARG A 234 -0.75 10.88 -35.13
CA ARG A 234 -0.78 9.74 -36.08
C ARG A 234 -2.12 9.02 -36.08
N GLY A 235 -2.92 9.16 -35.01
CA GLY A 235 -4.18 8.46 -34.82
C GLY A 235 -4.00 6.96 -34.53
N GLY A 236 -4.96 6.39 -33.80
CA GLY A 236 -4.93 4.98 -33.36
C GLY A 236 -4.58 4.81 -31.88
N PRO A 237 -4.86 3.64 -31.29
CA PRO A 237 -4.53 3.34 -29.90
C PRO A 237 -3.01 3.21 -29.73
N PHE A 238 -2.47 3.74 -28.64
CA PHE A 238 -1.10 3.52 -28.21
C PHE A 238 -1.06 3.17 -26.72
N VAL A 239 -0.04 2.41 -26.30
CA VAL A 239 0.20 2.10 -24.89
C VAL A 239 1.09 3.19 -24.29
N TYR A 240 0.59 3.89 -23.27
CA TYR A 240 1.31 5.01 -22.65
C TYR A 240 2.73 4.64 -22.19
N TYR A 241 2.87 3.50 -21.51
CA TYR A 241 4.16 3.06 -20.98
C TYR A 241 5.16 2.61 -22.05
N GLU A 242 4.73 2.31 -23.28
CA GLU A 242 5.65 2.07 -24.40
C GLU A 242 6.28 3.38 -24.87
N ILE A 243 5.49 4.46 -24.95
CA ILE A 243 6.02 5.79 -25.25
C ILE A 243 6.96 6.25 -24.12
N TRP A 244 6.60 5.95 -22.87
CA TRP A 244 7.46 6.20 -21.71
C TRP A 244 8.81 5.49 -21.83
N LEU A 245 8.81 4.18 -22.09
CA LEU A 245 10.01 3.37 -22.26
C LEU A 245 10.91 3.92 -23.37
N GLN A 246 10.35 4.18 -24.56
CA GLN A 246 11.11 4.75 -25.68
C GLN A 246 11.69 6.14 -25.37
N THR A 247 10.96 6.94 -24.59
CA THR A 247 11.45 8.25 -24.13
C THR A 247 12.64 8.07 -23.19
N PHE A 248 12.54 7.12 -22.28
CA PHE A 248 13.57 6.82 -21.28
C PHE A 248 14.84 6.27 -21.94
N GLU A 249 14.72 5.29 -22.82
CA GLU A 249 15.85 4.74 -23.59
C GLU A 249 16.57 5.81 -24.40
N ALA A 250 15.82 6.66 -25.12
CA ALA A 250 16.40 7.76 -25.88
C ALA A 250 17.13 8.77 -24.99
N LEU A 251 16.62 9.02 -23.78
CA LEU A 251 17.27 9.90 -22.82
C LEU A 251 18.58 9.29 -22.30
N LEU A 252 18.56 8.01 -21.91
CA LEU A 252 19.76 7.29 -21.44
C LEU A 252 20.84 7.24 -22.52
N ALA A 253 20.46 6.96 -23.77
CA ALA A 253 21.37 6.96 -24.91
C ALA A 253 21.99 8.34 -25.15
N ARG A 254 21.18 9.42 -25.09
CA ARG A 254 21.69 10.79 -25.25
C ARG A 254 22.64 11.20 -24.11
N LYS A 255 22.37 10.76 -22.88
CA LYS A 255 23.24 10.98 -21.72
C LYS A 255 24.45 10.05 -21.70
N ARG A 256 24.56 9.11 -22.66
CA ARG A 256 25.59 8.08 -22.75
C ARG A 256 25.68 7.21 -21.50
N LEU A 257 24.54 7.01 -20.82
CA LEU A 257 24.42 6.13 -19.66
C LEU A 257 24.29 4.66 -20.07
N VAL A 258 23.70 4.44 -21.25
CA VAL A 258 23.62 3.13 -21.91
C VAL A 258 23.73 3.36 -23.41
N THR A 259 24.44 2.50 -24.13
CA THR A 259 24.50 2.55 -25.60
C THR A 259 23.44 1.64 -26.23
N GLY A 260 23.01 1.97 -27.45
CA GLY A 260 22.08 1.12 -28.22
C GLY A 260 22.58 -0.32 -28.36
N PRO A 261 23.86 -0.55 -28.77
CA PRO A 261 24.41 -1.89 -28.85
C PRO A 261 24.40 -2.66 -27.51
N GLU A 262 24.61 -2.01 -26.37
CA GLU A 262 24.55 -2.65 -25.05
C GLU A 262 23.11 -3.04 -24.66
N LEU A 263 22.12 -2.19 -25.00
CA LEU A 263 20.70 -2.51 -24.79
C LEU A 263 20.27 -3.67 -25.68
N ASP A 264 20.64 -3.64 -26.96
CA ASP A 264 20.29 -4.69 -27.93
C ASP A 264 20.89 -6.04 -27.53
N GLU A 265 22.16 -6.05 -27.13
CA GLU A 265 22.86 -7.25 -26.64
C GLU A 265 22.20 -7.79 -25.36
N THR A 266 21.88 -6.92 -24.40
CA THR A 266 21.24 -7.35 -23.15
C THR A 266 19.83 -7.87 -23.40
N THR A 267 19.08 -7.25 -24.32
CA THR A 267 17.74 -7.69 -24.72
C THR A 267 17.80 -9.06 -25.37
N TYR A 268 18.76 -9.29 -26.26
CA TYR A 268 19.01 -10.59 -26.87
C TYR A 268 19.33 -11.65 -25.81
N GLN A 269 20.21 -11.36 -24.85
CA GLN A 269 20.55 -12.30 -23.77
C GLN A 269 19.33 -12.67 -22.90
N PHE A 270 18.42 -11.72 -22.64
CA PHE A 270 17.16 -12.00 -21.93
C PHE A 270 16.17 -12.81 -22.78
N GLU A 271 16.02 -12.49 -24.07
CA GLU A 271 15.09 -13.19 -24.97
C GLU A 271 15.46 -14.67 -25.15
N PHE A 272 16.77 -14.96 -25.17
CA PHE A 272 17.29 -16.31 -25.35
C PHE A 272 17.74 -16.99 -24.04
N GLY A 273 17.44 -16.40 -22.88
CA GLY A 273 17.65 -17.00 -21.55
C GLY A 273 19.12 -17.18 -21.15
N GLU A 274 20.04 -16.45 -21.79
CA GLU A 274 21.46 -16.39 -21.41
C GLU A 274 21.68 -15.53 -20.16
N ARG A 275 20.69 -14.71 -19.82
CA ARG A 275 20.63 -13.91 -18.60
C ARG A 275 19.28 -14.10 -17.93
N ASP A 276 19.29 -14.57 -16.67
CA ASP A 276 18.09 -14.82 -15.87
C ASP A 276 18.18 -13.99 -14.59
N ASP A 277 17.50 -12.85 -14.56
CA ASP A 277 17.37 -12.03 -13.36
C ASP A 277 15.95 -12.19 -12.82
N MET A 278 15.79 -13.21 -11.97
CA MET A 278 14.76 -13.29 -10.93
C MET A 278 15.05 -12.20 -9.88
N TYR A 279 14.26 -11.13 -9.90
CA TYR A 279 14.05 -10.24 -8.76
C TYR A 279 12.57 -9.83 -8.68
#